data_AF-A0AAQ4DZ97-F1
#
_entry.id   AF-A0AAQ4DZ97-F1
#
_cell.length_a   1.000
_cell.length_b   1.000
_cell.length_c   1.000
_cell.angle_alpha   90.00
_cell.angle_beta   90.00
_cell.angle_gamma   90.00
#
_symmetry.space_group_name_H-M   'P 1'
#
loop_
_entity.id
_entity.type
_entity.pdbx_description
1 polymer ?
#
loop_
_entity_poly.entity_id
_entity_poly.type
_entity_poly.pdbx_seq_one_letter_code
_entity_poly.pdbx_strand_id
1 'polypeptide(L)'
;MGAGCTALVVAVIARKLELTRAEKHVHNFMMDTQLTKRLKNAAANVLRETWLIYKNTRLVKRVNPSKVRAHQRKFLLAIYSLRKVKMDQRKLMDNANTITDMAKTQNSVYEMVSDMNARQELFDERLASLEERLAAIHEQLEALPEAVARSCGAYVLQQPQPPASSQSYPPGSMPECAVLGGPQQQPLPPQPQQPPLQPRHTHLHPDDAASLSSRPSWSTVNLSGGGGAGTGRMGVLQPPMVARSGSTEN
;
A
#
# COMPACT_ATOMS: atom_id res chain seq x y z
N MET A 1 7.60 -23.68 -40.20
CA MET A 1 7.00 -22.37 -40.59
C MET A 1 5.48 -22.26 -40.33
N GLY A 2 4.69 -23.35 -40.33
CA GLY A 2 3.22 -23.25 -40.16
C GLY A 2 2.71 -22.75 -38.80
N ALA A 3 3.27 -23.25 -37.68
CA ALA A 3 2.77 -22.92 -36.35
C ALA A 3 2.90 -21.42 -35.98
N GLY A 4 4.00 -20.78 -36.37
CA GLY A 4 4.21 -19.34 -36.13
C GLY A 4 3.24 -18.46 -36.92
N CYS A 5 2.93 -18.85 -38.16
CA CYS A 5 1.95 -18.14 -38.99
C CYS A 5 0.54 -18.21 -38.36
N THR A 6 0.12 -19.40 -37.92
CA THR A 6 -1.17 -19.58 -37.24
C THR A 6 -1.26 -18.76 -35.94
N ALA A 7 -0.20 -18.76 -35.13
CA ALA A 7 -0.15 -17.98 -33.88
C ALA A 7 -0.28 -16.47 -34.16
N LEU A 8 0.42 -15.96 -35.18
CA LEU A 8 0.31 -14.55 -35.58
C LEU A 8 -1.10 -14.20 -36.06
N VAL A 9 -1.73 -15.06 -36.87
CA VAL A 9 -3.10 -14.83 -37.34
C VAL A 9 -4.09 -14.79 -36.17
N VAL A 10 -4.01 -15.74 -35.24
CA VAL A 10 -4.88 -15.74 -34.04
C VAL A 10 -4.65 -14.49 -33.20
N ALA A 11 -3.39 -14.08 -32.99
CA ALA A 11 -3.06 -12.87 -32.24
C ALA A 11 -3.62 -11.60 -32.89
N VAL A 12 -3.52 -11.48 -34.22
CA VAL A 12 -4.04 -10.34 -34.98
C VAL A 12 -5.57 -10.34 -34.95
N ILE A 13 -6.22 -11.48 -35.12
CA ILE A 13 -7.69 -11.61 -35.05
C ILE A 13 -8.18 -11.24 -33.65
N ALA A 14 -7.56 -11.76 -32.59
CA ALA A 14 -7.92 -11.43 -31.21
C ALA A 14 -7.90 -9.91 -30.97
N ARG A 15 -6.82 -9.24 -31.39
CA ARG A 15 -6.69 -7.78 -31.25
C ARG A 15 -7.75 -7.01 -32.06
N LYS A 16 -8.14 -7.52 -33.23
CA LYS A 16 -9.20 -6.90 -34.05
C LYS A 16 -10.62 -7.14 -33.54
N LEU A 17 -10.83 -8.14 -32.68
CA LEU A 17 -12.12 -8.41 -32.04
C LEU A 17 -12.31 -7.63 -30.73
N GLU A 18 -11.22 -7.09 -30.17
CA GLU A 18 -11.31 -6.21 -29.01
C GLU A 18 -11.92 -4.87 -29.39
N LEU A 19 -13.10 -4.60 -28.84
CA LEU A 19 -13.75 -3.30 -29.02
C LEU A 19 -12.86 -2.18 -28.47
N THR A 20 -12.77 -1.09 -29.23
CA THR A 20 -12.12 0.14 -28.80
C THR A 20 -12.87 0.78 -27.62
N ARG A 21 -12.24 1.74 -26.93
CA ARG A 21 -12.86 2.46 -25.82
C ARG A 21 -14.17 3.15 -26.24
N ALA A 22 -14.18 3.81 -27.40
CA ALA A 22 -15.36 4.49 -27.92
C ALA A 22 -16.50 3.50 -28.23
N GLU A 23 -16.20 2.40 -28.91
CA GLU A 23 -17.20 1.35 -29.21
C GLU A 23 -17.76 0.72 -27.94
N LYS A 24 -16.91 0.47 -26.93
CA LYS A 24 -17.36 -0.02 -25.61
C LYS A 24 -18.32 0.94 -24.95
N HIS A 25 -18.07 2.26 -25.01
CA HIS A 25 -18.99 3.26 -24.46
C HIS A 25 -20.34 3.26 -25.18
N VAL A 26 -20.34 3.21 -26.52
CA VAL A 26 -21.58 3.13 -27.32
C VAL A 26 -22.33 1.82 -27.02
N HIS A 27 -21.63 0.69 -26.94
CA HIS A 27 -22.23 -0.60 -26.61
C HIS A 27 -22.83 -0.60 -25.21
N ASN A 28 -22.13 -0.05 -24.21
CA ASN A 28 -22.63 0.05 -22.84
C ASN A 28 -23.89 0.93 -22.78
N PHE A 29 -23.90 2.08 -23.45
CA PHE A 29 -25.07 2.94 -23.56
C PHE A 29 -26.27 2.23 -24.20
N MET A 30 -26.02 1.49 -25.29
CA MET A 30 -27.06 0.72 -25.96
C MET A 30 -27.59 -0.41 -25.06
N MET A 31 -26.72 -1.13 -24.36
CA MET A 31 -27.11 -2.18 -23.42
C MET A 31 -27.94 -1.63 -22.26
N ASP A 32 -27.55 -0.51 -21.66
CA ASP A 32 -28.30 0.14 -20.58
C ASP A 32 -29.70 0.58 -21.04
N THR A 33 -29.76 1.19 -22.23
CA THR A 33 -31.04 1.57 -22.85
C THR A 33 -31.94 0.35 -23.06
N GLN A 34 -31.39 -0.78 -23.52
CA GLN A 34 -32.15 -2.01 -23.70
C GLN A 34 -32.62 -2.61 -22.37
N LEU A 35 -31.76 -2.68 -21.37
CA LEU A 35 -32.10 -3.20 -20.03
C LEU A 35 -33.18 -2.35 -19.38
N THR A 36 -33.09 -1.03 -19.46
CA THR A 36 -34.11 -0.11 -18.95
C THR A 36 -35.47 -0.33 -19.61
N LYS A 37 -35.51 -0.52 -20.94
CA LYS A 37 -36.75 -0.86 -21.66
C LYS A 37 -37.33 -2.20 -21.22
N ARG A 38 -36.50 -3.24 -21.10
CA ARG A 38 -36.91 -4.57 -20.65
C ARG A 38 -37.41 -4.55 -19.20
N LEU A 39 -36.79 -3.75 -18.33
CA LEU A 39 -37.18 -3.60 -16.92
C LEU A 39 -38.60 -3.03 -16.84
N LYS A 40 -38.88 -1.95 -17.57
CA LYS A 40 -40.21 -1.33 -17.64
C LYS A 40 -41.26 -2.30 -18.18
N ASN A 41 -40.94 -3.05 -19.24
CA ASN A 41 -41.84 -4.06 -19.79
C ASN A 41 -42.13 -5.20 -18.80
N ALA A 42 -41.10 -5.75 -18.15
CA ALA A 42 -41.27 -6.79 -17.15
C ALA A 42 -42.12 -6.30 -15.96
N ALA A 43 -41.91 -5.07 -15.49
CA ALA A 43 -42.71 -4.45 -14.45
C ALA A 43 -44.19 -4.29 -14.86
N ALA A 44 -44.44 -3.84 -16.10
CA ALA A 44 -45.79 -3.75 -16.64
C ALA A 44 -46.49 -5.12 -16.68
N ASN A 45 -45.77 -6.19 -17.06
CA ASN A 45 -46.31 -7.55 -17.05
C ASN A 45 -46.62 -8.04 -15.63
N VAL A 46 -45.79 -7.71 -14.63
CA VAL A 46 -46.08 -8.01 -13.22
C VAL A 46 -47.40 -7.37 -12.80
N LEU A 47 -47.60 -6.08 -13.08
CA LEU A 47 -48.86 -5.38 -12.77
C LEU A 47 -50.05 -5.98 -13.52
N ARG A 48 -49.89 -6.25 -14.82
CA ARG A 48 -50.93 -6.86 -15.66
C ARG A 48 -51.39 -8.21 -15.12
N GLU A 49 -50.46 -9.11 -14.83
CA GLU A 49 -50.81 -10.45 -14.35
C GLU A 49 -51.35 -10.41 -12.92
N THR A 50 -50.84 -9.50 -12.05
CA THR A 50 -51.41 -9.26 -10.72
C THR A 50 -52.88 -8.86 -10.80
N TRP A 51 -53.19 -7.89 -11.66
CA TRP A 51 -54.56 -7.45 -11.90
C TRP A 51 -55.44 -8.56 -12.45
N LEU A 52 -54.95 -9.34 -13.43
CA LEU A 52 -55.72 -10.44 -14.02
C LEU A 52 -55.96 -11.58 -13.03
N ILE A 53 -55.04 -11.86 -12.11
CA ILE A 53 -55.25 -12.80 -11.00
C ILE A 53 -56.36 -12.26 -10.08
N TYR A 54 -56.27 -11.00 -9.66
CA TYR A 54 -57.29 -10.39 -8.81
C TYR A 54 -58.67 -10.42 -9.46
N LYS A 55 -58.76 -10.00 -10.73
CA LYS A 55 -60.00 -10.03 -11.51
C LYS A 55 -60.63 -11.42 -11.55
N ASN A 56 -59.85 -12.46 -11.87
CA ASN A 56 -60.36 -13.82 -12.04
C ASN A 56 -60.58 -14.59 -10.72
N THR A 57 -60.17 -14.04 -9.57
CA THR A 57 -60.34 -14.67 -8.24
C THR A 57 -61.29 -13.91 -7.33
N ARG A 58 -61.47 -12.60 -7.52
CA ARG A 58 -62.22 -11.71 -6.62
C ARG A 58 -63.39 -10.99 -7.28
N LEU A 59 -63.35 -10.75 -8.59
CA LEU A 59 -64.35 -9.95 -9.33
C LEU A 59 -65.26 -10.81 -10.24
N VAL A 60 -65.29 -12.14 -10.03
CA VAL A 60 -66.13 -13.06 -10.81
C VAL A 60 -67.00 -13.92 -9.89
N LYS A 61 -68.24 -14.21 -10.31
CA LYS A 61 -69.19 -15.02 -9.53
C LYS A 61 -68.76 -16.49 -9.37
N ARG A 62 -68.07 -17.05 -10.38
CA ARG A 62 -67.49 -18.39 -10.33
C ARG A 62 -66.04 -18.34 -10.82
N VAL A 63 -65.14 -18.87 -9.99
CA VAL A 63 -63.70 -18.86 -10.26
C VAL A 63 -63.34 -19.99 -11.23
N ASN A 64 -62.57 -19.65 -12.28
CA ASN A 64 -62.06 -20.63 -13.25
C ASN A 64 -60.60 -20.99 -12.92
N PRO A 65 -60.33 -22.13 -12.25
CA PRO A 65 -59.00 -22.44 -11.73
C PRO A 65 -57.94 -22.59 -12.82
N SER A 66 -58.30 -23.05 -14.02
CA SER A 66 -57.38 -23.16 -15.15
C SER A 66 -56.88 -21.79 -15.65
N LYS A 67 -57.75 -20.78 -15.73
CA LYS A 67 -57.37 -19.41 -16.10
C LYS A 67 -56.49 -18.76 -15.03
N VAL A 68 -56.83 -18.96 -13.76
CA VAL A 68 -56.03 -18.46 -12.63
C VAL A 68 -54.62 -19.05 -12.68
N ARG A 69 -54.46 -20.37 -12.87
CA ARG A 69 -53.15 -21.01 -13.00
C ARG A 69 -52.34 -20.48 -14.18
N ALA A 70 -52.99 -20.16 -15.31
CA ALA A 70 -52.31 -19.57 -16.46
C ALA A 70 -51.72 -18.19 -16.13
N HIS A 71 -52.50 -17.31 -15.48
CA HIS A 71 -52.03 -16.00 -15.05
C HIS A 71 -50.97 -16.07 -13.94
N GLN A 72 -51.10 -17.02 -13.01
CA GLN A 72 -50.08 -17.26 -11.97
C GLN A 72 -48.73 -17.66 -12.56
N ARG A 73 -48.70 -18.55 -13.57
CA ARG A 73 -47.45 -18.92 -14.25
C ARG A 73 -46.83 -17.70 -14.95
N LYS A 74 -47.63 -16.92 -15.66
CA LYS A 74 -47.17 -15.69 -16.33
C LYS A 74 -46.67 -14.65 -15.31
N PHE A 75 -47.34 -14.51 -14.17
CA PHE A 75 -46.91 -13.65 -13.07
C PHE A 75 -45.54 -14.07 -12.53
N LEU A 76 -45.35 -15.35 -12.22
CA LEU A 76 -44.06 -15.86 -11.74
C LEU A 76 -42.94 -15.66 -12.78
N LEU A 77 -43.23 -15.90 -14.06
CA LEU A 77 -42.29 -15.63 -15.14
C LEU A 77 -41.94 -14.14 -15.26
N ALA A 78 -42.93 -13.24 -15.11
CA ALA A 78 -42.70 -11.80 -15.13
C ALA A 78 -41.85 -11.34 -13.94
N ILE A 79 -42.09 -11.87 -12.74
CA ILE A 79 -41.27 -11.61 -11.54
C ILE A 79 -39.83 -12.10 -11.76
N TYR A 80 -39.65 -13.32 -12.27
CA TYR A 80 -38.33 -13.86 -12.59
C TYR A 80 -37.60 -12.98 -13.61
N SER A 81 -38.28 -12.62 -14.70
CA SER A 81 -37.73 -11.74 -15.74
C SER A 81 -37.33 -10.38 -15.18
N LEU A 82 -38.18 -9.75 -14.36
CA LEU A 82 -37.89 -8.47 -13.73
C LEU A 82 -36.65 -8.54 -12.84
N ARG A 83 -36.53 -9.59 -12.01
CA ARG A 83 -35.37 -9.81 -11.15
C ARG A 83 -34.09 -10.02 -11.96
N LYS A 84 -34.17 -10.83 -13.03
CA LYS A 84 -33.04 -11.09 -13.93
C LYS A 84 -32.54 -9.80 -14.58
N VAL A 85 -33.44 -9.03 -15.21
CA VAL A 85 -33.09 -7.76 -15.86
C VAL A 85 -32.52 -6.75 -14.86
N LYS A 86 -33.10 -6.66 -13.66
CA LYS A 86 -32.58 -5.80 -12.58
C LYS A 86 -31.17 -6.20 -12.15
N MET A 87 -30.89 -7.50 -12.07
CA MET A 87 -29.56 -8.00 -11.72
C MET A 87 -28.55 -7.71 -12.83
N ASP A 88 -28.94 -7.88 -14.10
CA ASP A 88 -28.09 -7.57 -15.24
C ASP A 88 -27.81 -6.05 -15.35
N GLN A 89 -28.79 -5.20 -15.01
CA GLN A 89 -28.58 -3.75 -14.92
C GLN A 89 -27.57 -3.38 -13.83
N ARG A 90 -27.63 -4.03 -12.66
CA ARG A 90 -26.63 -3.84 -11.60
C ARG A 90 -25.22 -4.21 -12.09
N LYS A 91 -25.06 -5.38 -12.72
CA LYS A 91 -23.76 -5.82 -13.25
C LYS A 91 -23.17 -4.83 -14.25
N LEU A 92 -24.01 -4.27 -15.13
CA LEU A 92 -23.58 -3.28 -16.11
C LEU A 92 -23.11 -1.98 -15.44
N MET A 93 -23.83 -1.53 -14.42
CA MET A 93 -23.49 -0.35 -13.62
C MET A 93 -22.18 -0.54 -12.83
N ASP A 94 -21.99 -1.70 -12.21
CA ASP A 94 -20.76 -2.02 -11.46
C ASP A 94 -19.52 -2.01 -12.37
N ASN A 95 -19.66 -2.48 -13.61
CA ASN A 95 -18.62 -2.40 -14.64
C ASN A 95 -18.25 -0.94 -14.99
N ALA A 96 -19.24 -0.05 -15.07
CA ALA A 96 -19.00 1.37 -15.35
C ALA A 96 -18.32 2.10 -14.17
N ASN A 97 -18.70 1.74 -12.94
CA ASN A 97 -18.12 2.31 -11.72
C ASN A 97 -16.65 1.92 -11.58
N THR A 98 -16.26 0.68 -11.90
CA THR A 98 -14.86 0.23 -11.80
C THR A 98 -13.91 1.08 -12.65
N ILE A 99 -14.29 1.43 -13.89
CA ILE A 99 -13.48 2.29 -14.77
C ILE A 99 -13.39 3.71 -14.21
N THR A 100 -14.50 4.23 -13.68
CA THR A 100 -14.57 5.57 -13.09
C THR A 100 -13.72 5.68 -11.83
N ASP A 101 -13.77 4.66 -10.96
CA ASP A 101 -13.04 4.62 -9.70
C ASP A 101 -11.53 4.46 -9.93
N MET A 102 -11.14 3.71 -10.96
CA MET A 102 -9.73 3.63 -11.39
C MET A 102 -9.20 5.00 -11.86
N ALA A 103 -9.98 5.74 -12.65
CA ALA A 103 -9.59 7.08 -13.10
C ALA A 103 -9.47 8.07 -11.93
N LYS A 104 -10.40 8.04 -10.96
CA LYS A 104 -10.33 8.86 -9.74
C LYS A 104 -9.11 8.51 -8.89
N THR A 105 -8.83 7.22 -8.72
CA THR A 105 -7.65 6.74 -7.98
C THR A 105 -6.38 7.24 -8.65
N GLN A 106 -6.29 7.14 -9.98
CA GLN A 106 -5.15 7.67 -10.74
C GLN A 106 -4.98 9.18 -10.54
N ASN A 107 -6.06 9.96 -10.57
CA ASN A 107 -5.98 11.40 -10.34
C ASN A 107 -5.48 11.72 -8.94
N SER A 108 -6.03 11.06 -7.91
CA SER A 108 -5.58 11.22 -6.52
C SER A 108 -4.10 10.88 -6.34
N VAL A 109 -3.65 9.76 -6.93
CA VAL A 109 -2.23 9.37 -6.89
C VAL A 109 -1.35 10.41 -7.57
N TYR A 110 -1.77 10.94 -8.71
CA TYR A 110 -1.02 11.98 -9.42
C TYR A 110 -0.86 13.25 -8.56
N GLU A 111 -1.94 13.76 -7.97
CA GLU A 111 -1.89 14.93 -7.09
C GLU A 111 -0.94 14.68 -5.90
N MET A 112 -1.06 13.54 -5.23
CA MET A 112 -0.19 13.19 -4.09
C MET A 112 1.29 13.11 -4.48
N VAL A 113 1.61 12.52 -5.63
CA VAL A 113 2.99 12.39 -6.11
C VAL A 113 3.53 13.77 -6.52
N SER A 114 2.72 14.60 -7.16
CA SER A 114 3.08 15.97 -7.52
C SER A 114 3.40 16.80 -6.27
N ASP A 115 2.53 16.75 -5.26
CA ASP A 115 2.74 17.43 -3.97
C ASP A 115 4.00 16.91 -3.26
N MET A 116 4.24 15.60 -3.31
CA MET A 116 5.43 14.98 -2.73
C MET A 116 6.69 15.45 -3.45
N ASN A 117 6.69 15.52 -4.78
CA ASN A 117 7.83 15.98 -5.56
C ASN A 117 8.13 17.46 -5.29
N ALA A 118 7.11 18.31 -5.21
CA ALA A 118 7.29 19.73 -4.86
C ALA A 118 7.89 19.91 -3.45
N ARG A 119 7.47 19.09 -2.48
CA ARG A 119 8.09 19.08 -1.14
C ARG A 119 9.52 18.58 -1.17
N GLN A 120 9.79 17.56 -1.99
CA GLN A 120 11.14 17.01 -2.15
C GLN A 120 12.10 18.05 -2.72
N GLU A 121 11.71 18.76 -3.77
CA GLU A 121 12.49 19.86 -4.34
C GLU A 121 12.84 20.92 -3.28
N LEU A 122 11.86 21.31 -2.45
CA LEU A 122 12.10 22.25 -1.34
C LEU A 122 13.04 21.68 -0.26
N PHE A 123 12.99 20.38 0.01
CA PHE A 123 13.93 19.74 0.92
C PHE A 123 15.34 19.66 0.33
N ASP A 124 15.47 19.35 -0.95
CA ASP A 124 16.75 19.30 -1.66
C ASP A 124 17.42 20.69 -1.69
N GLU A 125 16.65 21.76 -1.92
CA GLU A 125 17.16 23.14 -1.83
C GLU A 125 17.68 23.48 -0.42
N ARG A 126 16.93 23.10 0.62
CA ARG A 126 17.35 23.33 2.02
C ARG A 126 18.58 22.52 2.38
N LEU A 127 18.67 21.29 1.87
CA LEU A 127 19.80 20.40 2.08
C LEU A 127 21.05 20.96 1.40
N ALA A 128 20.94 21.42 0.16
CA ALA A 128 22.04 22.09 -0.55
C ALA A 128 22.54 23.34 0.20
N SER A 129 21.62 24.17 0.74
CA SER A 129 22.02 25.33 1.56
C SER A 129 22.72 24.92 2.86
N LEU A 130 22.31 23.82 3.48
CA LEU A 130 22.99 23.27 4.66
C LEU A 130 24.38 22.74 4.32
N GLU A 131 24.53 22.03 3.18
CA GLU A 131 25.81 21.56 2.69
C GLU A 131 26.77 22.72 2.41
N GLU A 132 26.31 23.81 1.79
CA GLU A 132 27.11 25.01 1.55
C GLU A 132 27.58 25.67 2.86
N ARG A 133 26.68 25.81 3.84
CA ARG A 133 27.03 26.35 5.16
C ARG A 133 28.05 25.47 5.88
N LEU A 134 27.91 24.15 5.79
CA LEU A 134 28.87 23.20 6.38
C LEU A 134 30.23 23.27 5.71
N ALA A 135 30.27 23.38 4.38
CA ALA A 135 31.51 23.57 3.63
C ALA A 135 32.22 24.87 4.05
N ALA A 136 31.49 25.98 4.20
CA ALA A 136 32.05 27.25 4.67
C ALA A 136 32.62 27.14 6.10
N ILE A 137 31.92 26.44 7.02
CA ILE A 137 32.42 26.18 8.37
C ILE A 137 33.70 25.33 8.33
N HIS A 138 33.74 24.32 7.47
CA HIS A 138 34.91 23.46 7.30
C HIS A 138 36.14 24.26 6.85
N GLU A 139 36.00 25.11 5.83
CA GLU A 139 37.07 25.98 5.33
C GLU A 139 37.54 26.97 6.40
N GLN A 140 36.61 27.57 7.15
CA GLN A 140 36.95 28.46 8.27
C GLN A 140 37.74 27.74 9.37
N LEU A 141 37.39 26.48 9.68
CA LEU A 141 38.12 25.66 10.65
C LEU A 141 39.52 25.28 10.15
N GLU A 142 39.68 25.02 8.84
CA GLU A 142 40.96 24.68 8.23
C GLU A 142 41.92 25.88 8.16
N ALA A 143 41.38 27.10 7.92
CA ALA A 143 42.16 28.34 7.91
C ALA A 143 42.50 28.88 9.33
N LEU A 144 41.81 28.38 10.36
CA LEU A 144 41.91 28.87 11.74
C LEU A 144 43.32 28.73 12.35
N PRO A 145 44.03 27.58 12.23
CA PRO A 145 45.39 27.41 12.75
C PRO A 145 46.37 28.40 12.14
N GLU A 146 46.24 28.70 10.84
CA GLU A 146 47.12 29.62 10.13
C GLU A 146 46.82 31.08 10.49
N ALA A 147 45.55 31.43 10.72
CA ALA A 147 45.16 32.74 11.27
C ALA A 147 45.64 32.93 12.73
N VAL A 148 45.57 31.87 13.55
CA VAL A 148 46.10 31.86 14.92
C VAL A 148 47.62 31.96 14.91
N ALA A 149 48.32 31.24 14.02
CA ALA A 149 49.77 31.32 13.89
C ALA A 149 50.24 32.73 13.46
N ARG A 150 49.53 33.37 12.52
CA ARG A 150 49.81 34.75 12.08
C ARG A 150 49.60 35.78 13.21
N SER A 151 48.52 35.65 13.96
CA SER A 151 48.28 36.54 15.11
C SER A 151 49.31 36.31 16.23
N CYS A 152 49.57 35.06 16.62
CA CYS A 152 50.62 34.68 17.58
C CYS A 152 52.02 35.16 17.17
N GLY A 153 52.42 34.99 15.91
CA GLY A 153 53.71 35.43 15.39
C GLY A 153 53.87 36.96 15.36
N ALA A 154 52.77 37.70 15.13
CA ALA A 154 52.78 39.16 15.20
C ALA A 154 53.04 39.67 16.64
N TYR A 155 52.62 38.95 17.68
CA TYR A 155 52.95 39.31 19.06
C TYR A 155 54.43 39.03 19.43
N VAL A 156 55.10 38.10 18.75
CA VAL A 156 56.51 37.75 19.05
C VAL A 156 57.50 38.78 18.49
N LEU A 157 57.16 39.50 17.40
CA LEU A 157 58.06 40.52 16.82
C LEU A 157 58.02 41.89 17.51
N GLN A 158 57.17 42.11 18.52
CA GLN A 158 57.11 43.38 19.27
C GLN A 158 57.99 43.40 20.54
N GLN A 159 58.95 42.48 20.69
CA GLN A 159 59.90 42.52 21.81
C GLN A 159 61.22 43.19 21.38
N PRO A 160 61.65 44.31 22.00
CA PRO A 160 62.92 44.95 21.65
C PRO A 160 64.12 44.11 22.13
N GLN A 161 65.03 43.74 21.21
CA GLN A 161 66.32 43.11 21.52
C GLN A 161 67.34 44.17 22.02
N PRO A 162 68.13 43.91 23.08
CA PRO A 162 69.35 44.67 23.36
C PRO A 162 70.54 44.10 22.57
N PRO A 163 71.49 44.94 22.09
CA PRO A 163 72.62 44.47 21.32
C PRO A 163 73.73 43.87 22.20
N ALA A 164 74.38 42.84 21.66
CA ALA A 164 75.52 42.15 22.25
C ALA A 164 76.76 43.05 22.37
N SER A 165 77.55 42.85 23.43
CA SER A 165 78.91 43.34 23.54
C SER A 165 79.78 42.31 24.27
N SER A 166 80.79 41.83 23.56
CA SER A 166 81.82 40.88 23.99
C SER A 166 82.86 41.55 24.90
N GLN A 167 83.34 40.87 25.96
CA GLN A 167 84.79 40.75 26.30
C GLN A 167 85.10 39.96 27.59
N SER A 168 86.38 39.55 27.67
CA SER A 168 87.05 38.42 28.36
C SER A 168 87.39 38.51 29.87
N TYR A 169 87.22 37.37 30.58
CA TYR A 169 88.03 36.61 31.62
C TYR A 169 88.86 37.30 32.77
N PRO A 170 89.35 36.58 33.84
CA PRO A 170 88.82 35.60 34.83
C PRO A 170 89.33 35.95 36.29
N PRO A 171 89.61 35.07 37.31
CA PRO A 171 89.16 33.71 37.71
C PRO A 171 88.70 33.57 39.21
N GLY A 172 88.11 32.43 39.62
CA GLY A 172 88.18 31.95 41.02
C GLY A 172 86.98 31.18 41.60
N SER A 173 87.26 29.98 42.15
CA SER A 173 86.47 29.10 43.04
C SER A 173 85.40 28.14 42.44
N MET A 174 85.82 26.87 42.31
CA MET A 174 85.01 25.63 42.42
C MET A 174 84.94 25.21 43.92
N PRO A 175 84.07 24.28 44.39
CA PRO A 175 84.07 22.81 44.07
C PRO A 175 82.68 22.28 43.61
N GLU A 176 82.55 21.28 42.70
CA GLU A 176 82.65 19.80 42.89
C GLU A 176 81.28 19.19 43.33
N CYS A 177 80.72 18.05 42.85
CA CYS A 177 81.15 16.74 42.32
C CYS A 177 80.02 16.22 41.37
N ALA A 178 80.26 15.62 40.19
CA ALA A 178 80.44 14.17 39.90
C ALA A 178 79.24 13.27 40.33
N VAL A 179 78.74 12.24 39.63
CA VAL A 179 79.11 11.50 38.40
C VAL A 179 77.99 10.46 38.09
N LEU A 180 77.78 10.16 36.79
CA LEU A 180 77.30 8.94 36.08
C LEU A 180 76.24 7.96 36.63
N GLY A 181 75.33 7.55 35.73
CA GLY A 181 74.75 6.19 35.69
C GLY A 181 73.44 6.04 34.89
N GLY A 182 73.45 5.36 33.74
CA GLY A 182 72.23 4.73 33.15
C GLY A 182 72.01 3.32 33.74
N PRO A 183 71.26 2.38 33.12
CA PRO A 183 70.17 2.45 32.13
C PRO A 183 68.90 1.60 32.52
N GLN A 184 67.88 1.56 31.63
CA GLN A 184 66.93 0.45 31.36
C GLN A 184 65.64 0.22 32.23
N GLN A 185 64.54 -0.11 31.51
CA GLN A 185 63.44 -1.08 31.78
C GLN A 185 61.97 -0.59 31.82
N GLN A 186 61.14 -1.24 30.99
CA GLN A 186 59.67 -1.40 31.11
C GLN A 186 59.32 -2.20 32.38
N PRO A 187 58.06 -2.12 32.88
CA PRO A 187 57.10 -3.21 32.59
C PRO A 187 55.60 -2.81 32.53
N LEU A 188 54.80 -3.56 31.75
CA LEU A 188 53.35 -3.86 31.96
C LEU A 188 53.19 -4.94 33.06
N PRO A 189 52.01 -5.34 33.64
CA PRO A 189 50.56 -5.17 33.29
C PRO A 189 49.66 -4.94 34.56
N PRO A 190 48.38 -5.42 34.76
CA PRO A 190 47.24 -5.75 33.89
C PRO A 190 45.88 -5.06 34.28
N GLN A 191 44.87 -5.20 33.40
CA GLN A 191 43.41 -4.99 33.64
C GLN A 191 42.85 -6.03 34.67
N PRO A 192 41.68 -5.84 35.33
CA PRO A 192 40.37 -5.98 34.64
C PRO A 192 39.12 -5.26 35.26
N GLN A 193 38.00 -5.37 34.52
CA GLN A 193 36.58 -5.34 34.95
C GLN A 193 35.79 -4.02 35.05
N GLN A 194 34.91 -3.79 34.06
CA GLN A 194 33.53 -3.28 34.23
C GLN A 194 32.70 -4.27 35.07
N PRO A 195 31.51 -3.98 35.70
CA PRO A 195 30.39 -3.08 35.27
C PRO A 195 29.66 -2.42 36.50
N PRO A 196 28.34 -2.07 36.55
CA PRO A 196 27.32 -1.79 35.52
C PRO A 196 26.58 -0.42 35.67
N LEU A 197 25.87 -0.07 34.60
CA LEU A 197 24.79 0.93 34.52
C LEU A 197 23.60 0.57 35.43
N GLN A 198 22.89 1.57 35.99
CA GLN A 198 21.43 1.57 36.18
C GLN A 198 20.86 3.00 36.50
N PRO A 199 19.53 3.22 36.32
CA PRO A 199 18.94 4.47 35.80
C PRO A 199 18.17 5.31 36.86
N ARG A 200 17.92 6.60 36.58
CA ARG A 200 16.84 7.36 37.25
C ARG A 200 15.90 8.03 36.26
N HIS A 201 14.64 7.64 36.42
CA HIS A 201 13.43 8.12 35.78
C HIS A 201 13.21 9.62 35.99
N THR A 202 12.80 10.32 34.94
CA THR A 202 12.00 11.54 35.02
C THR A 202 10.56 11.17 34.62
N HIS A 203 9.63 11.43 35.54
CA HIS A 203 8.22 11.06 35.45
C HIS A 203 7.45 11.97 34.49
N LEU A 204 6.66 11.39 33.59
CA LEU A 204 5.54 12.04 32.90
C LEU A 204 4.22 11.35 33.29
N HIS A 205 3.17 12.16 33.37
CA HIS A 205 1.86 11.97 34.00
C HIS A 205 0.93 10.99 33.26
N PRO A 206 -0.08 10.35 33.90
CA PRO A 206 -0.71 9.12 33.41
C PRO A 206 -1.67 9.20 32.21
N ASP A 207 -1.87 10.35 31.57
CA ASP A 207 -2.97 10.53 30.60
C ASP A 207 -2.54 10.89 29.15
N ASP A 208 -1.25 11.04 28.85
CA ASP A 208 -0.78 11.45 27.51
C ASP A 208 0.08 10.38 26.83
N ALA A 209 -0.54 9.30 26.34
CA ALA A 209 -0.13 8.54 25.14
C ALA A 209 -0.84 7.18 25.11
N ALA A 210 -2.12 7.21 24.79
CA ALA A 210 -2.82 6.03 24.31
C ALA A 210 -2.14 5.50 23.03
N SER A 211 -1.27 4.50 23.24
CA SER A 211 -1.13 3.29 22.44
C SER A 211 -1.03 3.43 20.91
N LEU A 212 0.18 3.75 20.45
CA LEU A 212 0.73 3.19 19.21
C LEU A 212 1.30 1.80 19.52
N SER A 213 0.55 0.75 19.19
CA SER A 213 1.03 -0.60 18.84
C SER A 213 -0.21 -1.45 18.60
N SER A 214 -0.47 -1.98 17.41
CA SER A 214 0.25 -3.16 16.94
C SER A 214 -0.10 -3.44 15.48
N ARG A 215 0.90 -3.46 14.59
CA ARG A 215 0.90 -4.35 13.43
C ARG A 215 1.79 -5.55 13.77
N PRO A 216 1.46 -6.73 13.25
CA PRO A 216 2.53 -7.55 12.69
C PRO A 216 2.32 -7.97 11.24
N SER A 217 3.47 -8.23 10.67
CA SER A 217 3.89 -8.62 9.32
C SER A 217 3.33 -9.97 8.83
N TRP A 218 3.33 -10.12 7.50
CA TRP A 218 3.08 -11.35 6.75
C TRP A 218 3.92 -12.54 7.27
N SER A 219 3.27 -13.70 7.44
CA SER A 219 3.68 -15.02 6.94
C SER A 219 3.05 -16.16 7.76
N THR A 220 2.77 -17.26 7.06
CA THR A 220 2.56 -18.64 7.55
C THR A 220 1.13 -19.19 7.41
N VAL A 221 1.02 -19.96 6.33
CA VAL A 221 0.05 -21.02 6.07
C VAL A 221 0.24 -22.11 7.14
N ASN A 222 -0.82 -22.57 7.82
CA ASN A 222 -0.84 -23.96 8.27
C ASN A 222 -2.26 -24.53 8.38
N LEU A 223 -2.38 -25.76 7.90
CA LEU A 223 -3.56 -26.60 7.87
C LEU A 223 -3.73 -27.36 9.20
N SER A 224 -4.95 -27.85 9.39
CA SER A 224 -5.36 -29.10 10.06
C SER A 224 -5.74 -29.12 11.55
N GLY A 225 -6.86 -29.84 11.80
CA GLY A 225 -7.34 -30.38 13.09
C GLY A 225 -8.25 -29.42 13.86
N GLY A 226 -9.50 -29.70 14.25
CA GLY A 226 -10.24 -30.95 14.37
C GLY A 226 -11.04 -30.92 15.69
N GLY A 227 -12.35 -31.18 15.66
CA GLY A 227 -13.09 -31.75 16.81
C GLY A 227 -14.22 -30.94 17.47
N GLY A 228 -15.47 -31.41 17.26
CA GLY A 228 -16.62 -31.43 18.20
C GLY A 228 -17.39 -30.12 18.44
N ALA A 229 -18.72 -30.01 18.48
CA ALA A 229 -19.87 -30.92 18.48
C ALA A 229 -21.10 -30.06 18.00
N GLY A 230 -22.18 -30.52 17.39
CA GLY A 230 -22.81 -31.83 17.34
C GLY A 230 -24.26 -31.75 17.85
N THR A 231 -25.19 -31.14 17.10
CA THR A 231 -26.65 -31.28 17.33
C THR A 231 -27.45 -31.26 16.02
N GLY A 232 -28.14 -32.39 15.72
CA GLY A 232 -29.51 -32.38 15.18
C GLY A 232 -29.79 -32.46 13.67
N ARG A 233 -30.14 -33.69 13.22
CA ARG A 233 -31.28 -34.09 12.33
C ARG A 233 -31.19 -34.00 10.78
N MET A 234 -31.52 -35.18 10.21
CA MET A 234 -32.16 -35.54 8.91
C MET A 234 -31.38 -35.20 7.63
N GLY A 235 -31.04 -36.13 6.73
CA GLY A 235 -31.83 -37.26 6.22
C GLY A 235 -32.13 -36.99 4.74
N VAL A 236 -31.16 -37.29 3.86
CA VAL A 236 -31.22 -37.00 2.42
C VAL A 236 -32.00 -38.10 1.69
N LEU A 237 -33.13 -37.77 1.07
CA LEU A 237 -33.82 -38.62 0.09
C LEU A 237 -33.24 -38.39 -1.31
N GLN A 238 -32.85 -39.50 -1.94
CA GLN A 238 -32.44 -39.62 -3.35
C GLN A 238 -33.69 -39.85 -4.23
N PRO A 239 -33.75 -39.34 -5.49
CA PRO A 239 -34.91 -39.57 -6.36
C PRO A 239 -34.81 -40.90 -7.14
N PRO A 240 -35.94 -41.55 -7.49
CA PRO A 240 -35.92 -42.84 -8.20
C PRO A 240 -35.79 -42.68 -9.71
N MET A 241 -35.07 -43.63 -10.32
CA MET A 241 -34.90 -43.84 -11.76
C MET A 241 -36.15 -44.54 -12.35
N VAL A 242 -36.67 -44.04 -13.48
CA VAL A 242 -37.76 -44.66 -14.24
C VAL A 242 -37.17 -45.56 -15.34
N ALA A 243 -37.58 -46.83 -15.37
CA ALA A 243 -37.22 -47.78 -16.42
C ALA A 243 -38.15 -47.64 -17.64
N ARG A 244 -37.54 -47.65 -18.84
CA ARG A 244 -38.16 -47.50 -20.16
C ARG A 244 -38.57 -48.88 -20.69
N SER A 245 -39.85 -49.09 -20.97
CA SER A 245 -40.37 -50.32 -21.61
C SER A 245 -39.74 -50.54 -22.98
N GLY A 246 -39.17 -51.73 -23.16
CA GLY A 246 -38.75 -52.29 -24.43
C GLY A 246 -39.87 -53.06 -25.10
N SER A 247 -39.96 -52.88 -26.41
CA SER A 247 -40.79 -53.59 -27.39
C SER A 247 -40.25 -55.00 -27.60
N THR A 248 -41.11 -56.00 -27.73
CA THR A 248 -40.75 -57.30 -28.34
C THR A 248 -41.83 -57.73 -29.31
N GLU A 249 -41.42 -57.89 -30.56
CA GLU A 249 -42.08 -58.60 -31.64
C GLU A 249 -42.26 -60.09 -31.28
N ASN A 250 -43.47 -60.60 -31.51
CA ASN A 250 -43.78 -61.81 -32.30
C ASN A 250 -45.30 -61.96 -32.44
#